data_AF-I3SCI8-F1
#
_entry.id   AF-I3SCI8-F1
#
_cell.length_a   1.000
_cell.length_b   1.000
_cell.length_c   1.000
_cell.angle_alpha   90.00
_cell.angle_beta   90.00
_cell.angle_gamma   90.00
#
_symmetry.space_group_name_H-M   'P 1'
#
loop_
_entity.id
_entity.type
_entity.pdbx_description
1 polymer ?
#
loop_
_entity_poly.entity_id
_entity_poly.type
_entity_poly.pdbx_seq_one_letter_code
_entity_poly.pdbx_strand_id
1 'polypeptide(L)'
;MPTSIAPLEDSAPSKPNHKSDKAPCSNEAASGCTLGKDFSLDASDLANFLTMDRHIGLNCNAQIFLRSTLAEKQELCFSVVSLLWHKLIASPETQPCAESTSAQQGWRQVVDALCNVVSASPLKAATAVVLQADKDMQPWIAKDDDLGTQKMWRINQRIVKLIVELMRNHDSSESLVILASASDLLLRATVGMLVDGEACTLPQLELLEATARAVHPVLQFGGSGLALADGLSNLLKCRLPATVRCLCHPSAHVRTLSISVLRDILHTGSTRCSPKSQRMNGIHHPSYQYFNLDVIDWLADIEKCLTWEAHTRLSNGLSINFLDTAAKELGCTIAV
;
A
#
# COMPACT_ATOMS: atom_id res chain seq x y z
N MET A 1 -53.28 49.18 -41.01
CA MET A 1 -53.46 50.30 -40.07
C MET A 1 -52.14 50.45 -39.31
N PRO A 2 -51.61 51.69 -39.25
CA PRO A 2 -50.18 52.07 -39.31
C PRO A 2 -49.57 52.18 -37.90
N THR A 3 -48.27 52.34 -37.63
CA THR A 3 -47.21 53.27 -38.14
C THR A 3 -45.88 52.76 -37.52
N SER A 4 -44.75 52.51 -38.23
CA SER A 4 -43.75 53.46 -38.76
C SER A 4 -43.19 54.40 -37.65
N ILE A 5 -41.90 54.70 -37.44
CA ILE A 5 -40.65 54.77 -38.23
C ILE A 5 -39.44 54.69 -37.27
N ALA A 6 -38.31 54.25 -37.82
CA ALA A 6 -36.95 54.10 -37.27
C ALA A 6 -36.18 55.45 -37.14
N PRO A 7 -34.86 55.56 -37.44
CA PRO A 7 -33.64 54.96 -36.86
C PRO A 7 -32.59 56.05 -36.48
N LEU A 8 -31.39 55.65 -36.02
CA LEU A 8 -30.08 55.86 -36.69
C LEU A 8 -28.91 56.09 -35.70
N GLU A 9 -27.75 55.60 -36.13
CA GLU A 9 -26.38 55.64 -35.62
C GLU A 9 -25.95 56.91 -34.86
N ASP A 10 -25.01 56.78 -33.91
CA ASP A 10 -23.73 57.49 -34.08
C ASP A 10 -22.58 56.97 -33.20
N SER A 11 -21.38 57.28 -33.69
CA SER A 11 -20.05 56.89 -33.25
C SER A 11 -19.53 57.62 -32.00
N ALA A 12 -18.44 57.10 -31.41
CA ALA A 12 -17.64 57.71 -30.34
C ALA A 12 -17.17 59.15 -30.69
N PRO A 13 -16.83 60.01 -29.71
CA PRO A 13 -15.42 60.04 -29.23
C PRO A 13 -15.20 60.57 -27.78
N SER A 14 -13.90 60.59 -27.44
CA SER A 14 -13.15 61.53 -26.57
C SER A 14 -13.16 61.41 -25.01
N LYS A 15 -11.95 61.14 -24.50
CA LYS A 15 -11.48 61.49 -23.14
C LYS A 15 -11.47 63.02 -22.96
N PRO A 16 -11.61 63.51 -21.72
CA PRO A 16 -10.43 64.12 -21.08
C PRO A 16 -10.27 63.79 -19.58
N ASN A 17 -9.01 63.88 -19.14
CA ASN A 17 -8.54 63.76 -17.76
C ASN A 17 -9.23 64.75 -16.81
N HIS A 18 -9.59 64.30 -15.60
CA HIS A 18 -9.33 65.07 -14.37
C HIS A 18 -9.23 64.16 -13.14
N LYS A 19 -8.27 64.54 -12.29
CA LYS A 19 -7.76 63.88 -11.08
C LYS A 19 -8.86 63.53 -10.06
N SER A 20 -8.72 62.39 -9.41
CA SER A 20 -9.19 62.18 -8.04
C SER A 20 -8.18 61.32 -7.28
N ASP A 21 -7.57 61.94 -6.27
CA ASP A 21 -6.62 61.34 -5.33
C ASP A 21 -7.32 60.39 -4.35
N LYS A 22 -6.89 59.12 -4.28
CA LYS A 22 -6.39 58.47 -3.03
C LYS A 22 -5.94 57.02 -3.27
N ALA A 23 -4.74 56.76 -2.75
CA ALA A 23 -3.95 55.51 -2.78
C ALA A 23 -4.46 54.44 -1.78
N PRO A 24 -3.74 53.30 -1.59
CA PRO A 24 -3.52 52.22 -2.56
C PRO A 24 -3.94 50.85 -1.98
N CYS A 25 -4.50 49.94 -2.78
CA CYS A 25 -4.52 48.51 -2.40
C CYS A 25 -3.26 47.84 -2.95
N SER A 26 -2.35 47.54 -2.04
CA SER A 26 -1.07 46.89 -2.29
C SER A 26 -1.23 45.47 -2.81
N ASN A 27 -0.45 45.15 -3.84
CA ASN A 27 -0.17 43.81 -4.31
C ASN A 27 0.52 42.98 -3.22
N GLU A 28 0.00 41.79 -2.93
CA GLU A 28 0.79 40.65 -2.44
C GLU A 28 0.31 39.36 -3.12
N ALA A 29 0.81 39.14 -4.34
CA ALA A 29 0.81 37.85 -5.01
C ALA A 29 2.26 37.41 -5.17
N ALA A 30 2.84 36.90 -4.08
CA ALA A 30 4.07 36.09 -4.06
C ALA A 30 4.36 35.62 -2.63
N SER A 31 3.56 34.69 -2.09
CA SER A 31 3.99 33.93 -0.90
C SER A 31 4.96 32.85 -1.36
N GLY A 32 6.18 33.27 -1.67
CA GLY A 32 7.33 32.39 -1.63
C GLY A 32 7.49 31.92 -0.18
N CYS A 33 7.45 30.61 0.05
CA CYS A 33 7.72 30.03 1.35
C CYS A 33 9.19 30.26 1.73
N THR A 34 9.52 31.46 2.23
CA THR A 34 10.65 31.65 3.13
C THR A 34 10.22 31.19 4.51
N LEU A 35 10.17 29.87 4.72
CA LEU A 35 10.05 29.33 6.07
C LEU A 35 11.42 29.49 6.73
N GLY A 36 11.55 30.60 7.46
CA GLY A 36 12.74 31.00 8.19
C GLY A 36 13.20 29.95 9.20
N LYS A 37 14.50 30.00 9.46
CA LYS A 37 15.35 29.00 10.11
C LYS A 37 15.11 28.73 11.61
N ASP A 38 14.07 29.28 12.24
CA ASP A 38 13.96 29.32 13.71
C ASP A 38 12.58 28.93 14.27
N PHE A 39 11.95 27.88 13.72
CA PHE A 39 10.85 27.23 14.44
C PHE A 39 11.42 26.07 15.28
N SER A 40 11.13 26.07 16.58
CA SER A 40 11.26 24.88 17.43
C SER A 40 10.21 23.85 17.00
N LEU A 41 10.38 23.30 15.80
CA LEU A 41 9.47 22.33 15.23
C LEU A 41 9.52 21.06 16.07
N ASP A 42 8.39 20.72 16.68
CA ASP A 42 8.21 19.49 17.44
C ASP A 42 7.55 18.40 16.56
N ALA A 43 7.38 17.20 17.13
CA ALA A 43 6.81 16.07 16.41
C ALA A 43 5.32 16.28 16.07
N SER A 44 4.59 17.04 16.89
CA SER A 44 3.16 17.32 16.69
C SER A 44 2.97 18.28 15.53
N ASP A 45 3.74 19.36 15.49
CA ASP A 45 3.75 20.33 14.40
C ASP A 45 4.02 19.66 13.06
N LEU A 46 5.05 18.79 13.01
CA LEU A 46 5.40 18.05 11.81
C LEU A 46 4.31 17.04 11.42
N ALA A 47 3.76 16.27 12.37
CA ALA A 47 2.67 15.35 12.09
C ALA A 47 1.40 16.08 11.61
N ASN A 48 1.13 17.28 12.09
CA ASN A 48 0.01 18.10 11.64
C ASN A 48 0.25 18.65 10.23
N PHE A 49 1.45 19.18 9.97
CA PHE A 49 1.86 19.67 8.65
C PHE A 49 1.71 18.62 7.54
N LEU A 50 2.06 17.37 7.83
CA LEU A 50 1.96 16.25 6.90
C LEU A 50 0.52 15.80 6.65
N THR A 51 -0.38 16.04 7.61
CA THR A 51 -1.81 15.71 7.50
C THR A 51 -2.69 16.92 7.19
N MET A 52 -2.13 18.08 6.86
CA MET A 52 -2.94 19.21 6.39
C MET A 52 -3.53 18.88 5.02
N ASP A 53 -4.80 19.23 4.82
CA ASP A 53 -5.51 19.01 3.54
C ASP A 53 -4.74 19.69 2.41
N ARG A 54 -4.15 18.88 1.53
CA ARG A 54 -3.53 19.34 0.31
C ARG A 54 -4.14 18.58 -0.83
N HIS A 55 -4.87 19.29 -1.68
CA HIS A 55 -5.40 18.77 -2.94
C HIS A 55 -4.31 18.23 -3.89
N ILE A 56 -3.04 18.56 -3.61
CA ILE A 56 -1.84 18.14 -4.33
C ILE A 56 -0.89 17.64 -3.23
N GLY A 57 -0.41 16.40 -3.31
CA GLY A 57 0.43 15.76 -2.28
C GLY A 57 1.65 16.58 -1.83
N LEU A 58 2.48 16.02 -0.95
CA LEU A 58 3.68 16.70 -0.48
C LEU A 58 4.58 17.13 -1.66
N ASN A 59 4.71 18.45 -1.87
CA ASN A 59 5.54 18.99 -2.94
C ASN A 59 7.02 18.68 -2.70
N CYS A 60 7.84 18.73 -3.75
CA CYS A 60 9.27 18.40 -3.68
C CYS A 60 10.02 19.21 -2.61
N ASN A 61 9.70 20.51 -2.47
CA ASN A 61 10.33 21.38 -1.48
C ASN A 61 10.01 20.95 -0.04
N ALA A 62 8.77 20.54 0.23
CA ALA A 62 8.37 20.02 1.52
C ALA A 62 8.97 18.64 1.82
N GLN A 63 9.18 17.80 0.79
CA GLN A 63 9.90 16.53 0.94
C GLN A 63 11.39 16.76 1.25
N ILE A 64 12.03 17.74 0.62
CA ILE A 64 13.42 18.15 0.93
C ILE A 64 13.50 18.67 2.37
N PHE A 65 12.55 19.51 2.78
CA PHE A 65 12.46 20.01 4.15
C PHE A 65 12.28 18.88 5.17
N LEU A 66 11.40 17.91 4.89
CA LEU A 66 11.19 16.74 5.75
C LEU A 66 12.47 15.91 5.88
N ARG A 67 13.18 15.67 4.76
CA ARG A 67 14.48 14.98 4.76
C ARG A 67 15.52 15.72 5.61
N SER A 68 15.67 17.03 5.44
CA SER A 68 16.62 17.85 6.24
C SER A 68 16.27 17.78 7.73
N THR A 69 15.00 17.98 8.06
CA THR A 69 14.49 18.01 9.44
C THR A 69 14.74 16.68 10.15
N LEU A 70 14.42 15.55 9.50
CA LEU A 70 14.62 14.22 10.08
C LEU A 70 16.09 13.81 10.11
N ALA A 71 16.94 14.35 9.24
CA ALA A 71 18.37 14.13 9.29
C ALA A 71 19.02 14.89 10.48
N GLU A 72 18.58 16.12 10.74
CA GLU A 72 19.06 16.96 11.84
C GLU A 72 18.52 16.52 13.21
N LYS A 73 17.23 16.18 13.28
CA LYS A 73 16.53 15.80 14.51
C LYS A 73 15.99 14.38 14.41
N GLN A 74 16.89 13.41 14.34
CA GLN A 74 16.53 12.01 14.10
C GLN A 74 15.59 11.41 15.17
N GLU A 75 15.60 11.96 16.38
CA GLU A 75 14.69 11.58 17.48
C GLU A 75 13.22 11.88 17.15
N LEU A 76 12.94 12.87 16.30
CA LEU A 76 11.58 13.19 15.88
C LEU A 76 10.94 12.09 15.05
N CYS A 77 11.75 11.27 14.35
CA CYS A 77 11.22 10.27 13.41
C CYS A 77 10.26 9.29 14.10
N PHE A 78 10.66 8.72 15.25
CA PHE A 78 9.83 7.78 15.99
C PHE A 78 8.57 8.46 16.55
N SER A 79 8.71 9.67 17.08
CA SER A 79 7.59 10.45 17.62
C SER A 79 6.56 10.80 16.55
N VAL A 80 7.01 11.25 15.37
CA VAL A 80 6.13 11.57 14.24
C VAL A 80 5.42 10.31 13.74
N VAL A 81 6.14 9.19 13.57
CA VAL A 81 5.53 7.92 13.18
C VAL A 81 4.49 7.48 14.22
N SER A 82 4.77 7.57 15.52
CA SER A 82 3.82 7.22 16.58
C SER A 82 2.57 8.09 16.55
N LEU A 83 2.71 9.41 16.35
CA LEU A 83 1.58 10.33 16.28
C LEU A 83 0.70 10.06 15.04
N LEU A 84 1.33 9.87 13.89
CA LEU A 84 0.63 9.51 12.65
C LEU A 84 -0.03 8.13 12.78
N TRP A 85 0.60 7.18 13.46
CA TRP A 85 0.02 5.86 13.73
C TRP A 85 -1.26 5.95 14.57
N HIS A 86 -1.24 6.75 15.66
CA HIS A 86 -2.44 7.00 16.45
C HIS A 86 -3.54 7.67 15.62
N LYS A 87 -3.19 8.63 14.76
CA LYS A 87 -4.14 9.23 13.80
C LYS A 87 -4.70 8.16 12.85
N LEU A 88 -3.87 7.29 12.28
CA LEU A 88 -4.28 6.23 11.36
C LEU A 88 -5.36 5.33 11.99
N ILE A 89 -5.19 4.96 13.26
CA ILE A 89 -6.15 4.12 14.00
C ILE A 89 -7.43 4.89 14.35
N ALA A 90 -7.30 6.17 14.72
CA ALA A 90 -8.41 6.99 15.21
C ALA A 90 -9.25 7.65 14.11
N SER A 91 -8.70 7.83 12.89
CA SER A 91 -9.40 8.51 11.79
C SER A 91 -10.76 7.88 11.47
N PRO A 92 -11.79 8.68 11.16
CA PRO A 92 -13.10 8.15 10.74
C PRO A 92 -13.02 7.46 9.37
N GLU A 93 -13.97 6.58 9.08
CA GLU A 93 -14.22 6.14 7.71
C GLU A 93 -14.90 7.30 6.96
N THR A 94 -14.25 7.87 5.96
CA THR A 94 -14.90 8.84 5.09
C THR A 94 -15.85 8.12 4.15
N GLN A 95 -17.15 8.38 4.27
CA GLN A 95 -18.10 7.89 3.30
C GLN A 95 -17.84 8.57 1.94
N PRO A 96 -17.90 7.83 0.82
CA PRO A 96 -17.89 8.44 -0.50
C PRO A 96 -19.15 9.30 -0.66
N CYS A 97 -19.01 10.62 -0.60
CA CYS A 97 -20.11 11.55 -0.85
C CYS A 97 -20.22 11.82 -2.36
N ALA A 98 -21.44 11.79 -2.91
CA ALA A 98 -21.70 11.94 -4.34
C ALA A 98 -21.32 13.32 -4.92
N GLU A 99 -21.08 14.33 -4.07
CA GLU A 99 -20.94 15.73 -4.47
C GLU A 99 -19.52 16.29 -4.35
N SER A 100 -18.52 15.46 -4.01
CA SER A 100 -17.13 15.89 -4.04
C SER A 100 -16.19 14.74 -4.33
N THR A 101 -15.16 15.00 -5.13
CA THR A 101 -13.99 14.12 -5.30
C THR A 101 -13.13 14.04 -4.04
N SER A 102 -13.69 14.32 -2.84
CA SER A 102 -13.03 14.37 -1.52
C SER A 102 -12.62 12.99 -0.97
N ALA A 103 -12.42 12.01 -1.86
CA ALA A 103 -11.86 10.69 -1.57
C ALA A 103 -10.43 10.73 -0.97
N GLN A 104 -9.88 11.92 -0.71
CA GLN A 104 -8.59 12.18 -0.07
C GLN A 104 -8.69 12.56 1.42
N GLN A 105 -9.89 12.75 1.98
CA GLN A 105 -10.04 13.05 3.41
C GLN A 105 -10.05 11.75 4.21
N GLY A 106 -9.38 11.71 5.37
CA GLY A 106 -9.44 10.56 6.30
C GLY A 106 -8.14 9.76 6.43
N TRP A 107 -8.24 8.47 6.74
CA TRP A 107 -7.09 7.64 7.10
C TRP A 107 -6.08 7.45 5.95
N ARG A 108 -6.52 7.57 4.69
CA ARG A 108 -5.62 7.49 3.51
C ARG A 108 -4.58 8.61 3.50
N GLN A 109 -4.97 9.82 3.86
CA GLN A 109 -4.04 10.94 3.99
C GLN A 109 -2.94 10.66 5.05
N VAL A 110 -3.31 9.93 6.10
CA VAL A 110 -2.35 9.52 7.14
C VAL A 110 -1.40 8.44 6.61
N VAL A 111 -1.88 7.54 5.75
CA VAL A 111 -1.01 6.58 5.03
C VAL A 111 -0.02 7.34 4.15
N ASP A 112 -0.47 8.32 3.37
CA ASP A 112 0.41 9.14 2.54
C ASP A 112 1.44 9.88 3.39
N ALA A 113 1.03 10.47 4.52
CA ALA A 113 1.93 11.12 5.46
C ALA A 113 3.02 10.16 5.99
N LEU A 114 2.63 8.93 6.38
CA LEU A 114 3.57 7.90 6.82
C LEU A 114 4.52 7.48 5.70
N CYS A 115 4.02 7.29 4.47
CA CYS A 115 4.85 7.01 3.31
C CYS A 115 5.88 8.12 3.06
N ASN A 116 5.50 9.39 3.20
CA ASN A 116 6.44 10.52 3.04
C ASN A 116 7.52 10.55 4.13
N VAL A 117 7.17 10.22 5.38
CA VAL A 117 8.14 10.08 6.49
C VAL A 117 9.10 8.93 6.23
N VAL A 118 8.61 7.79 5.72
CA VAL A 118 9.46 6.66 5.30
C VAL A 118 10.37 7.07 4.15
N SER A 119 9.87 7.71 3.10
CA SER A 119 10.68 8.23 1.99
C SER A 119 11.72 9.28 2.42
N ALA A 120 11.56 9.89 3.59
CA ALA A 120 12.51 10.85 4.16
C ALA A 120 13.53 10.23 5.12
N SER A 121 13.16 9.18 5.86
CA SER A 121 14.05 8.44 6.74
C SER A 121 13.78 6.92 6.68
N PRO A 122 14.13 6.24 5.56
CA PRO A 122 13.66 4.88 5.27
C PRO A 122 13.91 3.88 6.38
N LEU A 123 15.16 3.82 6.87
CA LEU A 123 15.55 2.86 7.89
C LEU A 123 14.79 3.07 9.22
N LYS A 124 14.80 4.29 9.75
CA LYS A 124 14.23 4.59 11.08
C LYS A 124 12.71 4.55 11.06
N ALA A 125 12.11 5.19 10.06
CA ALA A 125 10.66 5.27 9.95
C ALA A 125 10.03 3.91 9.63
N ALA A 126 10.60 3.12 8.71
CA ALA A 126 10.09 1.79 8.42
C ALA A 126 10.22 0.86 9.65
N THR A 127 11.33 0.96 10.39
CA THR A 127 11.49 0.20 11.64
C THR A 127 10.42 0.60 12.67
N ALA A 128 10.16 1.90 12.85
CA ALA A 128 9.12 2.38 13.74
C ALA A 128 7.72 1.91 13.30
N VAL A 129 7.42 1.92 12.00
CA VAL A 129 6.16 1.41 11.46
C VAL A 129 6.01 -0.09 11.73
N VAL A 130 7.05 -0.89 11.46
CA VAL A 130 7.03 -2.34 11.73
C VAL A 130 6.80 -2.62 13.21
N LEU A 131 7.46 -1.89 14.12
CA LEU A 131 7.27 -2.07 15.57
C LEU A 131 5.85 -1.74 16.03
N GLN A 132 5.24 -0.69 15.47
CA GLN A 132 3.85 -0.33 15.79
C GLN A 132 2.87 -1.36 15.20
N ALA A 133 3.10 -1.81 13.97
CA ALA A 133 2.32 -2.86 13.33
C ALA A 133 2.41 -4.16 14.13
N ASP A 134 3.60 -4.56 14.57
CA ASP A 134 3.83 -5.79 15.31
C ASP A 134 3.00 -5.82 16.61
N LYS A 135 2.93 -4.68 17.30
CA LYS A 135 2.18 -4.47 18.53
C LYS A 135 0.66 -4.45 18.33
N ASP A 136 0.16 -3.72 17.34
CA ASP A 136 -1.27 -3.45 17.21
C ASP A 136 -2.01 -4.46 16.29
N MET A 137 -1.28 -5.19 15.44
CA MET A 137 -1.85 -6.18 14.54
C MET A 137 -2.43 -7.37 15.32
N GLN A 138 -3.72 -7.62 15.15
CA GLN A 138 -4.44 -8.71 15.83
C GLN A 138 -4.78 -9.84 14.85
N PRO A 139 -4.98 -11.09 15.31
CA PRO A 139 -5.46 -12.17 14.46
C PRO A 139 -6.81 -11.86 13.79
N TRP A 140 -6.97 -12.20 12.51
CA TRP A 140 -8.24 -12.07 11.78
C TRP A 140 -9.21 -13.19 12.20
N ILE A 141 -9.85 -13.02 13.35
CA ILE A 141 -10.78 -13.98 13.92
C ILE A 141 -12.16 -13.33 14.07
N ALA A 142 -13.21 -14.01 13.63
CA ALA A 142 -14.58 -13.67 14.01
C ALA A 142 -14.76 -13.93 15.52
N LYS A 143 -14.98 -12.86 16.31
CA LYS A 143 -15.38 -13.01 17.72
C LYS A 143 -16.89 -12.82 17.82
N ASP A 144 -17.49 -13.41 18.85
CA ASP A 144 -18.93 -13.30 19.13
C ASP A 144 -19.40 -11.86 19.41
N ASP A 145 -18.48 -10.92 19.64
CA ASP A 145 -18.76 -9.49 19.77
C ASP A 145 -18.57 -8.77 18.43
N ASP A 146 -19.69 -8.46 17.76
CA ASP A 146 -19.72 -7.75 16.47
C ASP A 146 -18.97 -6.41 16.52
N LEU A 147 -19.07 -5.65 17.62
CA LEU A 147 -18.48 -4.31 17.72
C LEU A 147 -16.96 -4.37 17.92
N GLY A 148 -16.50 -5.26 18.81
CA GLY A 148 -15.08 -5.52 19.02
C GLY A 148 -14.40 -6.08 17.77
N THR A 149 -15.10 -6.97 17.06
CA THR A 149 -14.65 -7.58 15.81
C THR A 149 -14.53 -6.55 14.69
N GLN A 150 -15.54 -5.70 14.48
CA GLN A 150 -15.47 -4.63 13.48
C GLN A 150 -14.33 -3.62 13.76
N LYS A 151 -14.14 -3.23 15.02
CA LYS A 151 -13.04 -2.32 15.39
C LYS A 151 -11.68 -2.94 15.09
N MET A 152 -11.50 -4.22 15.42
CA MET A 152 -10.26 -4.97 15.18
C MET A 152 -9.98 -5.10 13.69
N TRP A 153 -10.95 -5.54 12.88
CA TRP A 153 -10.78 -5.67 11.44
C TRP A 153 -10.43 -4.34 10.78
N ARG A 154 -11.10 -3.26 11.17
CA ARG A 154 -10.79 -1.91 10.68
C ARG A 154 -9.33 -1.52 10.95
N ILE A 155 -8.82 -1.79 12.15
CA ILE A 155 -7.42 -1.51 12.50
C ILE A 155 -6.49 -2.37 11.62
N ASN A 156 -6.73 -3.67 11.56
CA ASN A 156 -5.97 -4.61 10.75
C ASN A 156 -5.93 -4.20 9.26
N GLN A 157 -7.07 -3.83 8.68
CA GLN A 157 -7.17 -3.37 7.30
C GLN A 157 -6.28 -2.15 7.06
N ARG A 158 -6.29 -1.16 7.95
CA ARG A 158 -5.48 0.06 7.81
C ARG A 158 -3.99 -0.22 7.95
N ILE A 159 -3.60 -1.08 8.90
CA ILE A 159 -2.21 -1.52 9.07
C ILE A 159 -1.73 -2.22 7.79
N VAL A 160 -2.51 -3.19 7.30
CA VAL A 160 -2.18 -3.93 6.08
C VAL A 160 -2.08 -3.00 4.87
N LYS A 161 -3.02 -2.07 4.71
CA LYS A 161 -2.97 -1.07 3.63
C LYS A 161 -1.70 -0.22 3.68
N LEU A 162 -1.29 0.24 4.87
CA LEU A 162 -0.02 0.96 5.01
C LEU A 162 1.18 0.09 4.61
N ILE A 163 1.24 -1.16 5.10
CA ILE A 163 2.32 -2.09 4.75
C ILE A 163 2.38 -2.30 3.23
N VAL A 164 1.24 -2.51 2.58
CA VAL A 164 1.11 -2.65 1.13
C VAL A 164 1.72 -1.45 0.40
N GLU A 165 1.31 -0.23 0.77
CA GLU A 165 1.81 0.98 0.12
C GLU A 165 3.31 1.17 0.32
N LEU A 166 3.83 0.85 1.50
CA LEU A 166 5.27 0.90 1.76
C LEU A 166 6.06 -0.18 0.99
N MET A 167 5.51 -1.38 0.83
CA MET A 167 6.13 -2.46 0.05
C MET A 167 6.13 -2.16 -1.45
N ARG A 168 5.09 -1.48 -1.97
CA ARG A 168 4.99 -1.02 -3.37
C ARG A 168 5.90 0.16 -3.65
N ASN A 169 6.23 0.96 -2.63
CA ASN A 169 7.15 2.08 -2.77
C ASN A 169 8.61 1.59 -2.81
N HIS A 170 9.08 1.31 -4.03
CA HIS A 170 10.45 0.85 -4.30
C HIS A 170 11.49 1.98 -4.35
N ASP A 171 11.10 3.25 -4.13
CA ASP A 171 12.02 4.39 -4.19
C ASP A 171 13.07 4.36 -3.06
N SER A 172 12.79 3.66 -1.96
CA SER A 172 13.77 3.38 -0.91
C SER A 172 13.95 1.90 -0.68
N SER A 173 15.08 1.41 -1.15
CA SER A 173 15.53 0.03 -1.05
C SER A 173 15.53 -0.49 0.42
N GLU A 174 15.86 0.39 1.36
CA GLU A 174 16.03 0.12 2.79
C GLU A 174 14.69 -0.14 3.49
N SER A 175 13.63 0.60 3.15
CA SER A 175 12.31 0.36 3.75
C SER A 175 11.77 -1.01 3.36
N LEU A 176 11.99 -1.41 2.11
CA LEU A 176 11.59 -2.72 1.60
C LEU A 176 12.32 -3.85 2.32
N VAL A 177 13.62 -3.71 2.55
CA VAL A 177 14.41 -4.67 3.33
C VAL A 177 13.86 -4.80 4.76
N ILE A 178 13.56 -3.69 5.42
CA ILE A 178 12.99 -3.71 6.77
C ILE A 178 11.63 -4.42 6.80
N LEU A 179 10.73 -4.11 5.85
CA LEU A 179 9.42 -4.76 5.76
C LEU A 179 9.54 -6.25 5.44
N ALA A 180 10.39 -6.62 4.47
CA ALA A 180 10.61 -8.02 4.09
C ALA A 180 11.21 -8.85 5.23
N SER A 181 12.03 -8.22 6.08
CA SER A 181 12.62 -8.87 7.26
C SER A 181 11.59 -9.18 8.35
N ALA A 182 10.44 -8.51 8.35
CA ALA A 182 9.37 -8.71 9.32
C ALA A 182 8.43 -9.87 8.93
N SER A 183 9.00 -11.05 8.60
CA SER A 183 8.23 -12.17 8.03
C SER A 183 7.10 -12.68 8.94
N ASP A 184 7.28 -12.65 10.26
CA ASP A 184 6.21 -13.01 11.21
C ASP A 184 5.01 -12.06 11.11
N LEU A 185 5.27 -10.75 11.10
CA LEU A 185 4.24 -9.73 10.92
C LEU A 185 3.48 -9.94 9.61
N LEU A 186 4.19 -10.16 8.49
CA LEU A 186 3.56 -10.40 7.19
C LEU A 186 2.72 -11.70 7.17
N LEU A 187 3.21 -12.76 7.84
CA LEU A 187 2.46 -14.00 8.00
C LEU A 187 1.17 -13.76 8.80
N ARG A 188 1.25 -13.07 9.95
CA ARG A 188 0.10 -12.71 10.79
C ARG A 188 -0.89 -11.81 10.06
N ALA A 189 -0.40 -10.86 9.27
CA ALA A 189 -1.20 -9.97 8.45
C ALA A 189 -2.09 -10.72 7.43
N THR A 190 -1.69 -11.93 7.03
CA THR A 190 -2.43 -12.78 6.08
C THR A 190 -3.08 -14.02 6.71
N VAL A 191 -3.05 -14.17 8.05
CA VAL A 191 -3.77 -15.24 8.76
C VAL A 191 -5.28 -15.02 8.60
N GLY A 192 -6.07 -16.10 8.50
CA GLY A 192 -7.53 -16.01 8.45
C GLY A 192 -8.09 -15.54 7.11
N MET A 193 -7.31 -15.63 6.03
CA MET A 193 -7.81 -15.38 4.69
C MET A 193 -9.02 -16.29 4.41
N LEU A 194 -10.11 -15.69 3.90
CA LEU A 194 -11.45 -16.28 3.68
C LEU A 194 -12.37 -16.44 4.90
N VAL A 195 -11.98 -16.01 6.11
CA VAL A 195 -12.83 -16.18 7.32
C VAL A 195 -14.06 -15.25 7.30
N ASP A 196 -13.94 -14.02 6.81
CA ASP A 196 -14.98 -12.97 7.00
C ASP A 196 -15.35 -12.21 5.71
N GLY A 197 -15.23 -12.85 4.55
CA GLY A 197 -15.65 -12.29 3.26
C GLY A 197 -14.70 -11.24 2.66
N GLU A 198 -15.24 -10.37 1.80
CA GLU A 198 -14.45 -9.48 0.94
C GLU A 198 -13.62 -8.44 1.71
N ALA A 199 -14.18 -7.84 2.77
CA ALA A 199 -13.53 -6.75 3.49
C ALA A 199 -12.22 -7.17 4.19
N CYS A 200 -12.13 -8.42 4.62
CA CYS A 200 -10.91 -8.98 5.21
C CYS A 200 -10.00 -9.58 4.14
N THR A 201 -10.58 -10.25 3.14
CA THR A 201 -9.81 -10.96 2.11
C THR A 201 -9.06 -10.00 1.18
N LEU A 202 -9.67 -8.87 0.82
CA LEU A 202 -9.08 -7.98 -0.19
C LEU A 202 -7.74 -7.35 0.26
N PRO A 203 -7.61 -6.75 1.46
CA PRO A 203 -6.32 -6.21 1.90
C PRO A 203 -5.24 -7.28 2.06
N GLN A 204 -5.61 -8.51 2.45
CA GLN A 204 -4.68 -9.62 2.55
C GLN A 204 -4.14 -10.04 1.17
N LEU A 205 -5.01 -10.09 0.16
CA LEU A 205 -4.59 -10.34 -1.23
C LEU A 205 -3.70 -9.23 -1.79
N GLU A 206 -3.98 -7.96 -1.48
CA GLU A 206 -3.11 -6.84 -1.89
C GLU A 206 -1.72 -6.95 -1.27
N LEU A 207 -1.64 -7.41 -0.01
CA LEU A 207 -0.36 -7.69 0.64
C LEU A 207 0.38 -8.85 0.00
N LEU A 208 -0.33 -9.90 -0.42
CA LEU A 208 0.28 -11.00 -1.17
C LEU A 208 0.78 -10.55 -2.55
N GLU A 209 0.04 -9.67 -3.23
CA GLU A 209 0.46 -9.10 -4.51
C GLU A 209 1.73 -8.25 -4.33
N ALA A 210 1.74 -7.34 -3.36
CA ALA A 210 2.92 -6.54 -3.02
C ALA A 210 4.10 -7.42 -2.62
N THR A 211 3.84 -8.52 -1.90
CA THR A 211 4.87 -9.50 -1.52
C THR A 211 5.46 -10.22 -2.73
N ALA A 212 4.62 -10.70 -3.66
CA ALA A 212 5.08 -11.33 -4.90
C ALA A 212 5.96 -10.38 -5.72
N ARG A 213 5.55 -9.12 -5.84
CA ARG A 213 6.33 -8.08 -6.54
C ARG A 213 7.63 -7.72 -5.82
N ALA A 214 7.66 -7.80 -4.50
CA ALA A 214 8.84 -7.50 -3.68
C ALA A 214 9.96 -8.55 -3.77
N VAL A 215 9.66 -9.79 -4.19
CA VAL A 215 10.67 -10.87 -4.28
C VAL A 215 11.85 -10.46 -5.16
N HIS A 216 11.59 -9.92 -6.36
CA HIS A 216 12.66 -9.60 -7.31
C HIS A 216 13.53 -8.40 -6.86
N PRO A 217 12.97 -7.24 -6.44
CA PRO A 217 13.76 -6.15 -5.90
C PRO A 217 14.64 -6.58 -4.72
N VAL A 218 14.12 -7.41 -3.81
CA VAL A 218 14.88 -7.87 -2.63
C VAL A 218 16.05 -8.79 -3.00
N LEU A 219 15.95 -9.56 -4.09
CA LEU A 219 17.07 -10.36 -4.59
C LEU A 219 18.26 -9.51 -5.08
N GLN A 220 18.02 -8.25 -5.45
CA GLN A 220 19.09 -7.35 -5.92
C GLN A 220 20.04 -6.90 -4.80
N PHE A 221 19.73 -7.20 -3.53
CA PHE A 221 20.55 -6.84 -2.36
C PHE A 221 21.64 -7.87 -2.02
N GLY A 222 21.95 -8.79 -2.93
CA GLY A 222 23.02 -9.77 -2.76
C GLY A 222 22.70 -10.84 -1.71
N GLY A 223 23.70 -11.26 -0.92
CA GLY A 223 23.58 -12.42 -0.03
C GLY A 223 22.50 -12.30 1.06
N SER A 224 22.32 -11.11 1.63
CA SER A 224 21.24 -10.83 2.60
C SER A 224 19.86 -10.77 1.92
N GLY A 225 19.82 -10.33 0.66
CA GLY A 225 18.62 -10.32 -0.17
C GLY A 225 18.04 -11.70 -0.44
N LEU A 226 18.88 -12.72 -0.57
CA LEU A 226 18.44 -14.11 -0.77
C LEU A 226 17.55 -14.58 0.39
N ALA A 227 18.05 -14.52 1.63
CA ALA A 227 17.28 -14.97 2.79
C ALA A 227 15.93 -14.25 2.95
N LEU A 228 15.87 -12.96 2.59
CA LEU A 228 14.64 -12.18 2.60
C LEU A 228 13.67 -12.62 1.49
N ALA A 229 14.16 -12.79 0.26
CA ALA A 229 13.38 -13.30 -0.85
C ALA A 229 12.83 -14.72 -0.57
N ASP A 230 13.59 -15.53 0.16
CA ASP A 230 13.20 -16.86 0.62
C ASP A 230 12.07 -16.77 1.64
N GLY A 231 12.16 -15.84 2.60
CA GLY A 231 11.10 -15.54 3.55
C GLY A 231 9.80 -15.11 2.87
N LEU A 232 9.88 -14.20 1.89
CA LEU A 232 8.72 -13.76 1.10
C LEU A 232 8.13 -14.90 0.27
N SER A 233 8.97 -15.71 -0.38
CA SER A 233 8.55 -16.87 -1.17
C SER A 233 7.84 -17.92 -0.30
N ASN A 234 8.35 -18.16 0.91
CA ASN A 234 7.72 -19.05 1.87
C ASN A 234 6.33 -18.55 2.30
N LEU A 235 6.17 -17.24 2.52
CA LEU A 235 4.87 -16.66 2.81
C LEU A 235 3.88 -16.89 1.66
N LEU A 236 4.29 -16.62 0.41
CA LEU A 236 3.46 -16.85 -0.78
C LEU A 236 3.06 -18.33 -0.89
N LYS A 237 4.02 -19.25 -0.68
CA LYS A 237 3.78 -20.69 -0.72
C LYS A 237 2.79 -21.14 0.36
N CYS A 238 2.91 -20.61 1.57
CA CYS A 238 1.98 -20.87 2.68
C CYS A 238 0.55 -20.37 2.42
N ARG A 239 0.38 -19.36 1.56
CA ARG A 239 -0.93 -18.75 1.26
C ARG A 239 -1.52 -19.19 -0.07
N LEU A 240 -0.73 -19.86 -0.91
CA LEU A 240 -1.13 -20.32 -2.23
C LEU A 240 -2.47 -21.09 -2.27
N PRO A 241 -2.75 -22.10 -1.40
CA PRO A 241 -4.04 -22.79 -1.44
C PRO A 241 -5.23 -21.87 -1.15
N ALA A 242 -5.07 -20.92 -0.24
CA ALA A 242 -6.12 -19.97 0.09
C ALA A 242 -6.29 -18.93 -1.03
N THR A 243 -5.20 -18.48 -1.68
CA THR A 243 -5.28 -17.61 -2.87
C THR A 243 -5.99 -18.30 -4.03
N VAL A 244 -5.75 -19.60 -4.24
CA VAL A 244 -6.46 -20.39 -5.26
C VAL A 244 -7.96 -20.50 -4.94
N ARG A 245 -8.33 -20.73 -3.67
CA ARG A 245 -9.75 -20.71 -3.25
C ARG A 245 -10.43 -19.38 -3.54
N CYS A 246 -9.71 -18.26 -3.39
CA CYS A 246 -10.24 -16.93 -3.71
C CYS A 246 -10.65 -16.76 -5.19
N LEU A 247 -10.17 -17.61 -6.11
CA LEU A 247 -10.63 -17.63 -7.51
C LEU A 247 -12.11 -18.00 -7.65
N CYS A 248 -12.68 -18.69 -6.67
CA CYS A 248 -14.11 -19.01 -6.62
C CYS A 248 -14.91 -18.09 -5.70
N HIS A 249 -14.32 -17.02 -5.20
CA HIS A 249 -14.99 -16.10 -4.29
C HIS A 249 -16.17 -15.38 -4.99
N PRO A 250 -17.30 -15.08 -4.32
CA PRO A 250 -18.43 -14.37 -4.92
C PRO A 250 -18.10 -12.98 -5.47
N SER A 251 -17.23 -12.22 -4.79
CA SER A 251 -16.74 -10.92 -5.28
C SER A 251 -15.82 -11.08 -6.49
N ALA A 252 -16.14 -10.36 -7.56
CA ALA A 252 -15.30 -10.27 -8.75
C ALA A 252 -13.93 -9.63 -8.46
N HIS A 253 -13.87 -8.66 -7.55
CA HIS A 253 -12.62 -8.00 -7.18
C HIS A 253 -11.65 -8.99 -6.56
N VAL A 254 -12.11 -9.78 -5.60
CA VAL A 254 -11.32 -10.83 -4.95
C VAL A 254 -10.79 -11.83 -5.99
N ARG A 255 -11.62 -12.26 -6.94
CA ARG A 255 -11.19 -13.17 -8.02
C ARG A 255 -10.09 -12.54 -8.88
N THR A 256 -10.31 -11.32 -9.39
CA THR A 256 -9.34 -10.62 -10.24
C THR A 256 -8.00 -10.41 -9.54
N LEU A 257 -8.02 -9.97 -8.28
CA LEU A 257 -6.79 -9.75 -7.52
C LEU A 257 -6.08 -11.08 -7.22
N SER A 258 -6.82 -12.16 -6.97
CA SER A 258 -6.22 -13.50 -6.80
C SER A 258 -5.50 -13.97 -8.05
N ILE A 259 -6.06 -13.73 -9.23
CA ILE A 259 -5.38 -14.00 -10.50
C ILE A 259 -4.11 -13.15 -10.62
N SER A 260 -4.16 -11.86 -10.26
CA SER A 260 -2.99 -10.98 -10.25
C SER A 260 -1.87 -11.52 -9.35
N VAL A 261 -2.20 -11.92 -8.12
CA VAL A 261 -1.25 -12.54 -7.18
C VAL A 261 -0.61 -13.79 -7.77
N LEU A 262 -1.41 -14.73 -8.30
CA LEU A 262 -0.91 -15.98 -8.87
C LEU A 262 -0.03 -15.73 -10.10
N ARG A 263 -0.40 -14.75 -10.93
CA ARG A 263 0.41 -14.30 -12.05
C ARG A 263 1.75 -13.76 -11.57
N ASP A 264 1.76 -12.86 -10.60
CA ASP A 264 3.00 -12.27 -10.09
C ASP A 264 3.89 -13.36 -9.46
N ILE A 265 3.32 -14.34 -8.74
CA ILE A 265 4.03 -15.52 -8.24
C ILE A 265 4.72 -16.29 -9.39
N LEU A 266 4.02 -16.58 -10.50
CA LEU A 266 4.61 -17.26 -11.66
C LEU A 266 5.81 -16.48 -12.24
N HIS A 267 5.71 -15.14 -12.27
CA HIS A 267 6.81 -14.28 -12.74
C HIS A 267 8.02 -14.32 -11.79
N THR A 268 7.83 -14.50 -10.48
CA THR A 268 8.95 -14.70 -9.53
C THR A 268 9.73 -15.99 -9.81
N GLY A 269 9.06 -17.06 -10.25
CA GLY A 269 9.71 -18.33 -10.60
C GLY A 269 10.56 -18.27 -11.86
N SER A 270 10.07 -17.56 -12.88
CA SER A 270 10.73 -17.42 -14.19
C SER A 270 12.01 -16.58 -14.12
N THR A 271 12.08 -15.62 -13.18
CA THR A 271 13.19 -14.66 -13.10
C THR A 271 14.40 -15.14 -12.29
N ARG A 272 14.35 -16.34 -11.70
CA ARG A 272 15.52 -16.90 -11.01
C ARG A 272 16.59 -17.34 -12.01
N CYS A 273 17.66 -16.55 -12.09
CA CYS A 273 18.91 -17.00 -12.70
C CYS A 273 19.46 -18.22 -11.96
N SER A 274 19.89 -19.22 -12.73
CA SER A 274 20.56 -20.44 -12.28
C SER A 274 21.54 -20.18 -11.12
N PRO A 275 21.48 -20.92 -10.00
CA PRO A 275 22.50 -20.82 -8.98
C PRO A 275 23.80 -21.34 -9.58
N LYS A 276 24.78 -20.46 -9.81
CA LYS A 276 26.16 -20.92 -9.88
C LYS A 276 26.46 -21.50 -8.50
N SER A 277 26.51 -22.83 -8.43
CA SER A 277 26.87 -23.61 -7.25
C SER A 277 28.12 -23.02 -6.60
N GLN A 278 27.96 -22.25 -5.53
CA GLN A 278 29.05 -21.91 -4.63
C GLN A 278 28.86 -22.77 -3.38
N ARG A 279 29.49 -23.95 -3.41
CA ARG A 279 29.66 -24.81 -2.22
C ARG A 279 30.33 -23.98 -1.14
N MET A 280 29.59 -23.61 -0.09
CA MET A 280 30.20 -23.23 1.19
C MET A 280 29.76 -24.25 2.24
N ASN A 281 30.71 -25.07 2.67
CA ASN A 281 30.62 -25.86 3.89
C ASN A 281 30.53 -24.91 5.09
N GLY A 282 29.63 -25.15 6.05
CA GLY A 282 29.70 -24.47 7.34
C GLY A 282 28.51 -24.59 8.27
N ILE A 283 28.57 -25.57 9.18
CA ILE A 283 28.14 -25.58 10.59
C ILE A 283 26.63 -25.43 10.89
N HIS A 284 26.08 -26.52 11.43
CA HIS A 284 24.72 -26.70 11.92
C HIS A 284 24.35 -25.83 13.14
N HIS A 285 23.17 -25.21 13.08
CA HIS A 285 22.36 -24.76 14.23
C HIS A 285 20.88 -25.14 13.98
N PRO A 286 20.01 -25.24 15.01
CA PRO A 286 18.80 -26.05 14.94
C PRO A 286 17.80 -25.53 13.92
N SER A 287 17.52 -26.39 12.95
CA SER A 287 16.66 -26.14 11.80
C SER A 287 15.19 -26.22 12.21
N TYR A 288 14.54 -25.07 12.38
CA TYR A 288 13.26 -24.90 11.70
C TYR A 288 13.58 -25.08 10.22
N GLN A 289 13.05 -26.13 9.58
CA GLN A 289 13.27 -26.40 8.17
C GLN A 289 12.74 -25.22 7.34
N TYR A 290 13.60 -24.22 7.12
CA TYR A 290 13.48 -23.33 5.99
C TYR A 290 13.47 -24.23 4.75
N PHE A 291 12.42 -24.12 3.94
CA PHE A 291 12.35 -24.81 2.65
C PHE A 291 13.62 -24.45 1.88
N ASN A 292 14.48 -25.44 1.68
CA ASN A 292 15.63 -25.29 0.81
C ASN A 292 15.09 -24.94 -0.57
N LEU A 293 15.58 -23.85 -1.13
CA LEU A 293 15.18 -23.32 -2.43
C LEU A 293 15.82 -24.05 -3.60
N ASP A 294 15.91 -25.37 -3.45
CA ASP A 294 15.84 -26.29 -4.59
C ASP A 294 14.52 -25.99 -5.29
N VAL A 295 14.62 -25.05 -6.23
CA VAL A 295 13.67 -24.54 -7.21
C VAL A 295 12.20 -24.77 -6.82
N ILE A 296 11.57 -23.78 -6.17
CA ILE A 296 10.11 -23.77 -6.07
C ILE A 296 9.56 -23.75 -7.49
N ASP A 297 8.96 -24.86 -7.89
CA ASP A 297 8.23 -24.96 -9.13
C ASP A 297 6.84 -24.35 -8.92
N TRP A 298 6.78 -23.03 -9.06
CA TRP A 298 5.53 -22.29 -8.88
C TRP A 298 4.43 -22.75 -9.82
N LEU A 299 4.77 -23.17 -11.05
CA LEU A 299 3.79 -23.68 -11.99
C LEU A 299 3.17 -24.97 -11.46
N ALA A 300 4.00 -25.95 -11.10
CA ALA A 300 3.52 -27.23 -10.56
C ALA A 300 2.76 -27.06 -9.24
N ASP A 301 3.23 -26.18 -8.35
CA ASP A 301 2.56 -25.90 -7.07
C ASP A 301 1.18 -25.25 -7.28
N ILE A 302 1.05 -24.32 -8.25
CA ILE A 302 -0.22 -23.69 -8.60
C ILE A 302 -1.17 -24.70 -9.25
N GLU A 303 -0.71 -25.48 -10.22
CA GLU A 303 -1.51 -26.51 -10.89
C GLU A 303 -2.02 -27.57 -9.90
N LYS A 304 -1.18 -27.97 -8.94
CA LYS A 304 -1.57 -28.88 -7.86
C LYS A 304 -2.68 -28.28 -6.98
N CYS A 305 -2.57 -27.00 -6.62
CA CYS A 305 -3.60 -26.33 -5.83
C CYS A 305 -4.91 -26.16 -6.61
N LEU A 306 -4.84 -25.79 -7.89
CA LEU A 306 -6.00 -25.68 -8.78
C LEU A 306 -6.73 -27.03 -8.92
N THR A 307 -5.95 -28.09 -9.17
CA THR A 307 -6.43 -29.47 -9.25
C THR A 307 -7.13 -29.90 -7.96
N TRP A 308 -6.50 -29.65 -6.81
CA TRP A 308 -7.08 -30.00 -5.51
C TRP A 308 -8.39 -29.24 -5.23
N GLU A 309 -8.43 -27.94 -5.52
CA GLU A 309 -9.65 -27.13 -5.34
C GLU A 309 -10.74 -27.59 -6.31
N ALA A 310 -10.43 -27.90 -7.56
CA ALA A 310 -11.39 -28.42 -8.53
C ALA A 310 -12.05 -29.72 -8.03
N HIS A 311 -11.26 -30.68 -7.55
CA HIS A 311 -11.77 -31.93 -6.96
C HIS A 311 -12.68 -31.65 -5.75
N THR A 312 -12.25 -30.75 -4.85
CA THR A 312 -13.02 -30.37 -3.66
C THR A 312 -14.37 -29.75 -4.03
N ARG A 313 -14.41 -28.93 -5.08
CA ARG A 313 -15.66 -28.32 -5.56
C ARG A 313 -16.57 -29.35 -6.20
N LEU A 314 -16.05 -30.21 -7.07
CA LEU A 314 -16.82 -31.26 -7.74
C LEU A 314 -17.40 -32.26 -6.73
N SER A 315 -16.62 -32.67 -5.71
CA SER A 315 -17.12 -33.55 -4.64
C SER A 315 -18.26 -32.93 -3.85
N ASN A 316 -18.32 -31.60 -3.79
CA ASN A 316 -19.38 -30.84 -3.13
C ASN A 316 -20.51 -30.41 -4.09
N GLY A 317 -20.50 -30.88 -5.35
CA GLY A 317 -21.51 -30.53 -6.36
C GLY A 317 -21.43 -29.09 -6.87
N LEU A 318 -20.31 -28.40 -6.66
CA LEU A 318 -20.09 -27.01 -7.07
C LEU A 318 -19.43 -26.95 -8.45
N SER A 319 -19.76 -25.89 -9.21
CA SER A 319 -19.10 -25.61 -10.49
C SER A 319 -17.63 -25.21 -10.32
N ILE A 320 -16.81 -25.59 -11.31
CA ILE A 320 -15.40 -25.23 -11.46
C ILE A 320 -15.16 -24.18 -12.55
N ASN A 321 -16.20 -23.58 -13.15
CA ASN A 321 -16.05 -22.67 -14.30
C ASN A 321 -15.09 -21.49 -14.02
N PHE A 322 -15.12 -20.94 -12.80
CA PHE A 322 -14.21 -19.87 -12.40
C PHE A 322 -12.75 -20.35 -12.32
N LEU A 323 -12.51 -21.58 -11.84
CA LEU A 323 -11.17 -22.18 -11.80
C LEU A 323 -10.67 -22.43 -13.23
N ASP A 324 -11.49 -23.02 -14.09
CA ASP A 324 -11.11 -23.29 -15.48
C ASP A 324 -10.74 -22.01 -16.23
N THR A 325 -11.49 -20.93 -16.00
CA THR A 325 -11.22 -19.62 -16.61
C THR A 325 -9.91 -19.05 -16.08
N ALA A 326 -9.70 -19.06 -14.76
CA ALA A 326 -8.48 -18.58 -14.14
C ALA A 326 -7.24 -19.40 -14.55
N ALA A 327 -7.35 -20.73 -14.62
CA ALA A 327 -6.28 -21.60 -15.05
C ALA A 327 -5.84 -21.29 -16.48
N LYS A 328 -6.79 -21.10 -17.40
CA LYS A 328 -6.49 -20.67 -18.78
C LYS A 328 -5.80 -19.32 -18.83
N GLU A 329 -6.24 -18.34 -18.03
CA GLU A 329 -5.61 -17.01 -17.95
C GLU A 329 -4.18 -17.06 -17.38
N LEU A 330 -3.91 -17.99 -16.48
CA LEU A 330 -2.60 -18.22 -15.88
C LEU A 330 -1.69 -19.15 -16.70
N GLY A 331 -2.20 -19.74 -17.79
CA GLY A 331 -1.48 -20.76 -18.57
C GLY A 331 -1.24 -22.07 -17.81
N CYS A 332 -2.08 -22.37 -16.81
CA CYS A 332 -2.01 -23.55 -15.96
C CYS A 332 -3.02 -24.62 -16.44
N THR A 333 -2.74 -25.88 -16.10
CA THR A 333 -3.64 -27.00 -16.34
C THR A 333 -4.32 -27.47 -15.06
N ILE A 334 -5.55 -27.96 -15.19
CA ILE A 334 -6.29 -28.62 -14.11
C ILE A 334 -6.46 -30.08 -14.53
N ALA A 335 -5.92 -31.00 -13.74
CA ALA A 335 -6.22 -32.41 -13.89
C ALA A 335 -7.46 -32.71 -13.05
N VAL A 336 -8.57 -33.11 -13.69
CA VAL A 336 -9.83 -33.52 -13.04
C VAL A 336 -10.01 -35.01 -13.16
#